data_AF-A0A372LEG8-F1
#
_entry.id   AF-A0A372LEG8-F1
#
_cell.length_a   1.000
_cell.length_b   1.000
_cell.length_c   1.000
_cell.angle_alpha   90.00
_cell.angle_beta   90.00
_cell.angle_gamma   90.00
#
_symmetry.space_group_name_H-M   'P 1'
#
loop_
_entity.id
_entity.type
_entity.pdbx_description
1 polymer ?
#
loop_
_entity_poly.entity_id
_entity_poly.type
_entity_poly.pdbx_seq_one_letter_code
_entity_poly.pdbx_strand_id
1 'polypeptide(L)' 'MKPIHVIPNLHMILKAIENGAGISLIPTYLLRNSMDEAKSKIIFEDLKVKNKLLMAYQTKDKHLPEINDFIQKIRNQW' A
#
# COMPACT_ATOMS: atom_id res chain seq x y z
N MET A 1 3.49 11.94 -21.35
CA MET A 1 2.77 10.68 -21.65
C MET A 1 1.41 10.72 -20.98
N LYS A 2 0.38 10.13 -21.60
CA LYS A 2 -0.94 9.94 -20.98
C LYS A 2 -1.08 8.48 -20.52
N PRO A 3 -1.71 8.19 -19.38
CA PRO A 3 -1.95 6.81 -18.96
C PRO A 3 -2.90 6.12 -19.94
N ILE A 4 -2.60 4.86 -20.27
CA ILE A 4 -3.46 4.00 -21.11
C ILE A 4 -4.60 3.41 -20.28
N HIS A 5 -4.34 3.06 -19.02
CA HIS A 5 -5.31 2.54 -18.06
C HIS A 5 -5.43 3.47 -16.85
N VAL A 6 -6.66 3.81 -16.47
CA VAL A 6 -6.97 4.56 -15.25
C VAL A 6 -7.85 3.68 -14.37
N ILE A 7 -7.24 3.11 -13.33
CA ILE A 7 -7.88 2.14 -12.43
C ILE A 7 -7.89 2.73 -11.01
N PRO A 8 -9.06 3.03 -10.41
CA PRO A 8 -9.14 3.72 -9.12
C PRO A 8 -8.96 2.79 -7.91
N ASN A 9 -8.16 1.73 -8.02
CA ASN A 9 -7.93 0.77 -6.94
C ASN A 9 -6.54 0.13 -7.06
N LEU A 10 -5.72 0.27 -6.02
CA LEU A 10 -4.34 -0.20 -6.01
C LEU A 10 -4.19 -1.72 -6.14
N HIS A 11 -5.08 -2.50 -5.55
CA HIS A 11 -5.07 -3.97 -5.68
C HIS A 11 -5.39 -4.40 -7.12
N MET A 12 -6.29 -3.68 -7.79
CA MET A 12 -6.63 -3.95 -9.20
C MET A 12 -5.52 -3.53 -10.16
N ILE A 13 -4.78 -2.45 -9.85
CA ILE A 13 -3.58 -2.09 -10.61
C ILE A 13 -2.55 -3.22 -10.51
N LEU A 14 -2.26 -3.74 -9.31
CA LEU A 14 -1.32 -4.84 -9.13
C LEU A 14 -1.75 -6.08 -9.94
N LYS A 15 -3.03 -6.49 -9.82
CA LYS A 15 -3.56 -7.62 -10.59
C LYS A 15 -3.45 -7.39 -12.11
N ALA A 16 -3.69 -6.17 -12.59
CA ALA A 16 -3.54 -5.86 -14.01
C ALA A 16 -2.07 -6.03 -14.48
N ILE A 17 -1.10 -5.60 -13.68
CA ILE A 17 0.34 -5.81 -13.95
C ILE A 17 0.66 -7.30 -14.00
N GLU A 18 0.19 -8.09 -13.04
CA GLU A 18 0.38 -9.54 -13.00
C GLU A 18 -0.22 -10.26 -14.22
N ASN A 19 -1.23 -9.65 -14.85
CA ASN A 19 -1.86 -10.14 -16.09
C ASN A 19 -1.25 -9.52 -17.37
N GLY A 20 -0.13 -8.79 -17.26
CA GLY A 20 0.61 -8.27 -18.41
C GLY A 20 0.08 -6.94 -18.98
N ALA A 21 -0.75 -6.18 -18.25
CA ALA A 21 -1.28 -4.90 -18.71
C ALA A 21 -0.23 -3.77 -18.80
N GLY A 22 1.00 -4.01 -18.32
CA GLY A 22 2.12 -3.08 -18.41
C GLY A 22 2.80 -2.82 -17.07
N ILE A 23 3.23 -1.58 -16.85
CA ILE A 23 3.97 -1.13 -15.65
C ILE A 23 3.20 -0.03 -14.92
N SER A 24 3.33 0.04 -13.60
CA SER A 24 2.80 1.13 -12.78
C SER A 24 3.68 1.37 -11.56
N LEU A 25 3.46 2.52 -10.91
CA LEU A 25 3.94 2.77 -9.55
C LEU A 25 3.00 2.10 -8.54
N ILE A 26 3.57 1.29 -7.64
CA ILE A 26 2.82 0.53 -6.64
C ILE A 26 3.41 0.77 -5.25
N PRO A 27 2.58 0.97 -4.20
CA PRO A 27 3.07 0.99 -2.82
C PRO A 27 3.71 -0.33 -2.43
N THR A 28 4.91 -0.26 -1.87
CA THR A 28 5.73 -1.44 -1.57
C THR A 28 5.07 -2.42 -0.60
N TYR A 29 4.21 -1.95 0.30
CA TYR A 29 3.47 -2.82 1.23
C TYR A 29 2.49 -3.78 0.52
N LEU A 30 2.07 -3.49 -0.71
CA LEU A 30 1.21 -4.38 -1.50
C LEU A 30 1.99 -5.53 -2.16
N LEU A 31 3.31 -5.39 -2.29
CA LEU A 31 4.15 -6.38 -2.96
C LEU A 31 4.47 -7.59 -2.07
N ARG A 32 4.24 -7.48 -0.75
CA ARG A 32 4.64 -8.49 0.24
C ARG A 32 4.05 -9.89 -0.03
N ASN A 33 2.86 -9.97 -0.63
CA ASN A 33 2.23 -11.26 -0.98
C ASN A 33 2.40 -11.64 -2.46
N SER A 34 2.72 -10.69 -3.33
CA SER A 34 2.83 -10.89 -4.80
C SER A 34 4.23 -11.34 -5.22
N MET A 35 5.26 -10.92 -4.48
CA MET A 35 6.65 -11.30 -4.75
C MET A 35 6.93 -12.78 -4.45
N ASP A 36 6.21 -13.37 -3.49
CA ASP A 36 6.36 -14.79 -3.13
C ASP A 36 5.89 -15.73 -4.25
N GLU A 37 5.06 -15.24 -5.18
CA GLU A 37 4.49 -16.04 -6.28
C GLU A 37 5.09 -15.71 -7.65
N ALA A 38 6.14 -14.88 -7.72
CA ALA A 38 6.82 -14.47 -8.97
C ALA A 38 5.89 -13.84 -10.04
N LYS A 39 4.73 -13.31 -9.66
CA LYS A 39 3.72 -12.75 -10.58
C LYS A 39 4.04 -11.34 -11.07
N SER A 40 4.97 -10.65 -10.42
CA SER A 40 5.38 -9.29 -10.75
C SER A 40 6.87 -9.07 -10.47
N LYS A 41 7.47 -8.05 -11.10
CA LYS A 41 8.90 -7.73 -10.96
C LYS A 41 9.11 -6.23 -10.74
N ILE A 42 10.02 -5.90 -9.83
CA ILE A 42 10.51 -4.52 -9.62
C ILE A 42 11.58 -4.22 -10.68
N ILE A 43 11.40 -3.12 -11.42
CA ILE A 43 12.31 -2.69 -12.50
C ILE A 43 13.13 -1.44 -12.16
N PHE A 44 12.74 -0.67 -11.15
CA PHE A 44 13.45 0.54 -10.68
C PHE A 44 13.41 0.62 -9.15
N GLU A 45 14.24 -0.17 -8.47
CA GLU A 45 14.19 -0.31 -7.01
C GLU A 45 14.57 0.98 -6.25
N ASP A 46 15.49 1.77 -6.81
CA ASP A 46 15.98 3.01 -6.19
C ASP A 46 15.02 4.19 -6.38
N LEU A 47 14.09 4.10 -7.34
CA LEU A 47 13.10 5.15 -7.61
C LEU A 47 11.87 4.98 -6.72
N LYS A 48 12.03 5.28 -5.43
CA LYS A 48 10.97 5.21 -4.43
C LYS A 48 10.83 6.49 -3.62
N VAL A 49 9.62 6.75 -3.17
CA VAL A 49 9.31 7.84 -2.24
C VAL A 49 8.70 7.28 -0.96
N LYS A 50 8.94 7.94 0.16
CA LYS A 50 8.31 7.59 1.44
C LYS A 50 6.95 8.27 1.52
N ASN A 51 5.91 7.49 1.73
CA ASN A 51 4.59 7.99 2.10
C ASN A 51 4.32 7.68 3.57
N LYS A 52 3.75 8.65 4.31
CA LYS A 52 3.41 8.49 5.72
C LYS A 52 1.94 8.14 5.84
N LEU A 53 1.64 6.94 6.35
CA LEU A 53 0.29 6.56 6.73
C LEU A 53 -0.03 7.13 8.11
N LEU A 54 -1.22 7.72 8.25
CA LEU A 54 -1.68 8.33 9.49
C LEU A 54 -2.95 7.61 9.95
N MET A 55 -3.07 7.39 11.26
CA MET A 55 -4.32 6.95 11.87
C MET A 55 -5.14 8.17 12.24
N ALA A 56 -6.36 8.26 11.71
CA ALA A 56 -7.30 9.33 12.01
C ALA A 56 -8.41 8.81 12.92
N TYR A 57 -8.74 9.58 13.96
CA TYR A 57 -9.82 9.32 14.90
C TYR A 57 -10.39 10.66 15.40
N GLN A 58 -11.61 10.66 15.94
CA GLN A 58 -12.19 11.89 16.49
C GLN A 58 -11.44 12.28 17.77
N THR A 59 -11.09 13.56 17.93
CA THR A 59 -10.27 14.02 19.07
C THR A 59 -10.90 13.71 20.44
N LYS A 60 -12.23 13.75 20.54
CA LYS A 60 -12.96 13.41 21.77
C LYS A 60 -12.75 11.95 22.23
N ASP A 61 -12.41 11.07 21.29
CA ASP A 61 -12.22 9.64 21.52
C ASP A 61 -10.77 9.30 21.92
N LYS A 62 -9.88 10.29 22.02
CA LYS A 62 -8.46 10.10 22.38
C LYS A 62 -8.24 9.36 23.70
N HIS A 63 -9.16 9.53 24.65
CA HIS A 63 -9.07 8.95 25.98
C HIS A 63 -9.64 7.53 26.05
N LEU A 64 -10.33 7.06 25.01
CA LEU A 64 -10.89 5.72 24.99
C LEU A 64 -9.74 4.69 25.02
N PRO A 65 -9.75 3.76 25.99
CA PRO A 65 -8.74 2.70 26.07
C PRO A 65 -8.63 1.91 24.76
N GLU A 66 -9.74 1.66 24.08
CA GLU A 66 -9.80 0.90 22.83
C GLU A 66 -9.02 1.57 21.70
N ILE A 67 -9.08 2.91 21.61
CA ILE A 67 -8.33 3.67 20.60
C ILE A 67 -6.83 3.60 20.92
N ASN A 68 -6.47 3.77 22.18
CA ASN A 68 -5.07 3.71 22.61
C ASN A 68 -4.49 2.31 22.40
N ASP A 69 -5.21 1.26 22.78
CA ASP A 69 -4.83 -0.13 22.59
C ASP A 69 -4.67 -0.46 21.11
N PHE A 70 -5.58 0.01 20.26
CA PHE A 70 -5.51 -0.18 18.81
C PHE A 70 -4.25 0.49 18.22
N ILE A 71 -4.00 1.75 18.58
CA ILE A 71 -2.81 2.48 18.12
C ILE A 71 -1.52 1.77 18.56
N GLN A 72 -1.45 1.29 19.81
CA GLN A 72 -0.28 0.56 20.30
C GLN A 72 -0.08 -0.78 19.57
N LYS A 73 -1.16 -1.55 19.38
CA LYS A 73 -1.09 -2.83 18.66
C LYS A 73 -0.59 -2.65 17.24
N ILE A 74 -1.12 -1.68 16.51
CA ILE A 74 -0.64 -1.41 15.14
C ILE A 74 0.80 -0.92 15.18
N ARG A 75 1.17 0.03 16.04
CA ARG A 75 2.54 0.55 16.10
C ARG A 75 3.59 -0.53 16.37
N ASN A 76 3.25 -1.58 17.12
CA ASN A 76 4.16 -2.68 17.44
C ASN A 76 4.24 -3.76 16.34
N GLN A 77 3.36 -3.74 15.34
CA GLN A 77 3.34 -4.71 14.22
C GLN A 77 4.03 -4.20 12.95
N TRP A 78 4.41 -2.92 12.90
CA TRP A 78 5.15 -2.29 11.81
C TRP A 78 6.62 -2.16 12.16
#